data_AF-A0A7C2YZZ2-F1
#
_entry.id   AF-A0A7C2YZZ2-F1
#
_cell.length_a   1.000
_cell.length_b   1.000
_cell.length_c   1.000
_cell.angle_alpha   90.00
_cell.angle_beta   90.00
_cell.angle_gamma   90.00
#
_symmetry.space_group_name_H-M   'P 1'
#
loop_
_entity.id
_entity.type
_entity.pdbx_description
1 polymer ?
#
loop_
_entity_poly.entity_id
_entity_poly.type
_entity_poly.pdbx_seq_one_letter_code
_entity_poly.pdbx_strand_id
1 'polypeptide(L)'
;MSFLRLRRKSKSLEEIAAEISQKAEAELSFGERPSYLTDYINRVEKEHGVRPELVEKLSSELRKAKKFSVIYPLGNGIFIHVHNISTKSGYSRYEVIEPPYPNPKILRLIDELLASKISGDLSPRSSEEKKAILLYLLDQILEIRDGEISESSIRRSLNRGKLPVKREEATIIKYYVVRDKVGIGILEPFLRDPYLEDISCSGVGNIYVVHKIFGSMESNLGFSSDYELDNYVIKLGEKIGKPISSARPVVDATLPDGSRINIVFGTEVSLRGSNFTIRRVAKYPISVTQLIDWGTIDSRIAAYIWMMLREGMSAFICGETASGKTTTLNAISTFIRPNAKIVSIEDTSEVLFPHPNWTRELTRDTGRPESSVTMFDLLRAALRQRPNYIIVGEIRGAEGNIAFQAMQSVTGDTPILVKMGDKNPVLM
;
A
#
# COMPACT_ATOMS: atom_id res chain seq x y z
N MET A 1 59.89 -21.47 -6.35
CA MET A 1 58.81 -21.28 -7.35
C MET A 1 57.92 -22.52 -7.26
N SER A 2 56.61 -22.53 -7.01
CA SER A 2 55.53 -21.62 -7.36
C SER A 2 54.37 -21.89 -6.38
N PHE A 3 53.96 -20.86 -5.62
CA PHE A 3 52.67 -20.86 -4.92
C PHE A 3 51.59 -20.56 -5.97
N LEU A 4 50.89 -21.60 -6.46
CA LEU A 4 49.71 -21.39 -7.30
C LEU A 4 48.57 -20.84 -6.43
N ARG A 5 48.46 -19.51 -6.41
CA ARG A 5 47.33 -18.75 -5.89
C ARG A 5 46.05 -19.25 -6.58
N LEU A 6 45.16 -19.91 -5.82
CA LEU A 6 43.74 -20.01 -6.15
C LEU A 6 43.13 -18.60 -6.12
N ARG A 7 43.20 -17.89 -7.25
CA ARG A 7 42.38 -16.71 -7.53
C ARG A 7 40.93 -17.22 -7.67
N ARG A 8 40.12 -17.08 -6.63
CA ARG A 8 38.65 -17.06 -6.79
C ARG A 8 38.35 -15.94 -7.79
N LYS A 9 37.85 -16.25 -8.98
CA LYS A 9 37.31 -15.26 -9.91
C LYS A 9 36.21 -14.50 -9.17
N SER A 10 36.42 -13.22 -8.89
CA SER A 10 35.34 -12.31 -8.54
C SER A 10 34.47 -12.16 -9.78
N LYS A 11 33.16 -12.40 -9.67
CA LYS A 11 32.19 -12.15 -10.75
C LYS A 11 32.34 -10.73 -11.28
N SER A 12 32.16 -10.52 -12.58
CA SER A 12 32.17 -9.17 -13.14
C SER A 12 30.93 -8.39 -12.68
N LEU A 13 31.00 -7.05 -12.69
CA LEU A 13 29.84 -6.21 -12.36
C LEU A 13 28.66 -6.46 -13.31
N GLU A 14 28.93 -6.84 -14.55
CA GLU A 14 27.93 -7.21 -15.56
C GLU A 14 27.22 -8.53 -15.22
N GLU A 15 27.96 -9.55 -14.75
CA GLU A 15 27.38 -10.81 -14.28
C GLU A 15 26.50 -10.61 -13.04
N ILE A 16 26.93 -9.72 -12.13
CA ILE A 16 26.16 -9.34 -10.93
C ILE A 16 24.88 -8.59 -11.34
N ALA A 17 24.98 -7.65 -12.29
CA ALA A 17 23.83 -6.90 -12.78
C ALA A 17 22.80 -7.81 -13.49
N ALA A 18 23.25 -8.81 -14.24
CA ALA A 18 22.38 -9.79 -14.91
C ALA A 18 21.62 -10.68 -13.90
N GLU A 19 22.29 -11.17 -12.85
CA GLU A 19 21.63 -11.94 -11.78
C GLU A 19 20.63 -11.09 -10.97
N ILE A 20 20.97 -9.83 -10.70
CA ILE A 20 20.08 -8.86 -10.06
C ILE A 20 18.85 -8.63 -10.95
N SER A 21 19.03 -8.43 -12.25
CA SER A 21 17.92 -8.23 -13.19
C SER A 21 16.98 -9.43 -13.25
N GLN A 22 17.47 -10.67 -13.27
CA GLN A 22 16.62 -11.88 -13.19
C GLN A 22 15.85 -11.98 -11.87
N LYS A 23 16.41 -11.48 -10.76
CA LYS A 23 15.77 -11.52 -9.43
C LYS A 23 14.76 -10.41 -9.19
N ALA A 24 14.80 -9.33 -9.96
CA ALA A 24 13.86 -8.21 -9.81
C ALA A 24 12.40 -8.69 -9.97
N GLU A 25 12.16 -9.56 -10.96
CA GLU A 25 10.84 -10.08 -11.32
C GLU A 25 10.45 -11.38 -10.59
N ALA A 26 11.40 -12.06 -9.93
CA ALA A 26 11.12 -13.31 -9.24
C ALA A 26 10.26 -13.07 -7.98
N GLU A 27 9.12 -13.76 -7.89
CA GLU A 27 8.33 -13.89 -6.68
C GLU A 27 8.78 -15.09 -5.84
N LEU A 28 8.68 -14.95 -4.51
CA LEU A 28 8.98 -16.04 -3.60
C LEU A 28 7.78 -16.99 -3.58
N SER A 29 7.95 -18.18 -4.14
CA SER A 29 6.91 -19.20 -4.13
C SER A 29 7.00 -20.08 -2.88
N PHE A 30 5.87 -20.20 -2.19
CA PHE A 30 5.66 -21.12 -1.07
C PHE A 30 4.78 -22.32 -1.46
N GLY A 31 4.45 -22.46 -2.75
CA GLY A 31 3.43 -23.38 -3.26
C GLY A 31 2.00 -22.94 -2.96
N GLU A 32 1.01 -23.70 -3.46
CA GLU A 32 -0.41 -23.39 -3.26
C GLU A 32 -0.91 -23.70 -1.84
N ARG A 33 -0.33 -24.73 -1.20
CA ARG A 33 -0.71 -25.18 0.16
C ARG A 33 0.53 -25.45 1.00
N PRO A 34 1.17 -24.40 1.54
CA PRO A 34 2.31 -24.57 2.42
C PRO A 34 1.92 -25.26 3.75
N SER A 35 2.90 -25.86 4.41
CA SER A 35 2.70 -26.60 5.67
C SER A 35 2.07 -25.73 6.75
N TYR A 36 2.54 -24.49 6.93
CA TYR A 36 2.02 -23.56 7.93
C TYR A 36 0.53 -23.20 7.73
N LEU A 37 0.03 -23.20 6.50
CA LEU A 37 -1.40 -23.00 6.23
C LEU A 37 -2.19 -24.22 6.68
N THR A 38 -1.68 -25.42 6.40
CA THR A 38 -2.31 -26.68 6.81
C THR A 38 -2.36 -26.80 8.33
N ASP A 39 -1.25 -26.47 9.01
CA ASP A 39 -1.16 -26.43 10.46
C ASP A 39 -2.13 -25.42 11.07
N TYR A 40 -2.25 -24.23 10.45
CA TYR A 40 -3.22 -23.22 10.85
C TYR A 40 -4.66 -23.73 10.76
N ILE A 41 -5.06 -24.31 9.63
CA ILE A 41 -6.42 -24.84 9.41
C ILE A 41 -6.75 -25.92 10.44
N ASN A 42 -5.83 -26.87 10.64
CA ASN A 42 -6.03 -27.96 11.60
C ASN A 42 -6.14 -27.44 13.04
N ARG A 43 -5.38 -26.39 13.39
CA ARG A 43 -5.50 -25.73 14.70
C ARG A 43 -6.87 -25.08 14.87
N VAL A 44 -7.33 -24.30 13.88
CA VAL A 44 -8.65 -23.64 13.93
C VAL A 44 -9.78 -24.65 14.05
N GLU A 45 -9.74 -25.74 13.26
CA GLU A 45 -10.73 -26.81 13.33
C GLU A 45 -10.74 -27.48 14.71
N LYS A 46 -9.58 -27.72 15.31
CA LYS A 46 -9.45 -28.29 16.65
C LYS A 46 -9.97 -27.35 17.74
N GLU A 47 -9.68 -26.05 17.64
CA GLU A 47 -10.02 -25.05 18.66
C GLU A 47 -11.50 -24.63 18.61
N HIS A 48 -12.08 -24.59 17.41
CA HIS A 48 -13.42 -24.02 17.20
C HIS A 48 -14.45 -25.01 16.64
N GLY A 49 -14.05 -26.22 16.27
CA GLY A 49 -14.93 -27.23 15.68
C GLY A 49 -15.45 -26.87 14.28
N VAL A 50 -14.88 -25.84 13.66
CA VAL A 50 -15.26 -25.35 12.32
C VAL A 50 -14.00 -25.31 11.46
N ARG A 51 -14.00 -26.08 10.37
CA ARG A 51 -12.94 -26.05 9.38
C ARG A 51 -13.18 -24.88 8.42
N PRO A 52 -12.25 -23.91 8.29
CA PRO A 52 -12.39 -22.81 7.35
C PRO A 52 -12.46 -23.27 5.90
N GLU A 53 -13.29 -22.59 5.10
CA GLU A 53 -13.40 -22.85 3.67
C GLU A 53 -12.31 -22.10 2.90
N LEU A 54 -11.55 -22.79 2.03
CA LEU A 54 -10.55 -22.15 1.18
C LEU A 54 -11.20 -21.74 -0.14
N VAL A 55 -11.15 -20.44 -0.45
CA VAL A 55 -11.66 -19.87 -1.70
C VAL A 55 -10.56 -19.10 -2.42
N GLU A 56 -10.61 -19.07 -3.75
CA GLU A 56 -9.66 -18.27 -4.54
C GLU A 56 -9.98 -16.77 -4.47
N LYS A 57 -11.27 -16.43 -4.45
CA LYS A 57 -11.78 -15.05 -4.36
C LYS A 57 -13.06 -15.02 -3.53
N LEU A 58 -13.29 -13.90 -2.84
CA LEU A 58 -14.50 -13.70 -2.08
C LEU A 58 -15.68 -13.35 -2.99
N SER A 59 -16.83 -13.98 -2.73
CA SER A 59 -18.12 -13.65 -3.33
C SER A 59 -18.78 -12.48 -2.57
N SER A 60 -19.46 -11.60 -3.32
CA SER A 60 -20.25 -10.50 -2.73
C SER A 60 -21.45 -11.00 -1.90
N GLU A 61 -21.90 -12.23 -2.13
CA GLU A 61 -23.00 -12.85 -1.38
C GLU A 61 -22.67 -13.05 0.11
N LEU A 62 -21.37 -13.20 0.43
CA LEU A 62 -20.89 -13.33 1.81
C LEU A 62 -21.23 -12.12 2.67
N ARG A 63 -21.54 -10.96 2.08
CA ARG A 63 -22.01 -9.76 2.81
C ARG A 63 -23.30 -10.02 3.60
N LYS A 64 -24.12 -10.98 3.17
CA LYS A 64 -25.38 -11.35 3.84
C LYS A 64 -25.20 -12.49 4.85
N ALA A 65 -24.02 -13.11 4.90
CA ALA A 65 -23.78 -14.26 5.75
C ALA A 65 -23.70 -13.84 7.22
N LYS A 66 -24.61 -14.36 8.06
CA LYS A 66 -24.58 -14.14 9.51
C LYS A 66 -23.40 -14.82 10.20
N LYS A 67 -22.93 -15.95 9.65
CA LYS A 67 -21.74 -16.67 10.10
C LYS A 67 -20.86 -16.98 8.89
N PHE A 68 -19.57 -16.79 9.04
CA PHE A 68 -18.59 -17.06 7.99
C PHE A 68 -17.24 -17.47 8.58
N SER A 69 -16.50 -18.27 7.81
CA SER A 69 -15.15 -18.74 8.11
C SER A 69 -14.47 -19.10 6.80
N VAL A 70 -13.75 -18.14 6.22
CA VAL A 70 -13.25 -18.24 4.85
C VAL A 70 -11.78 -17.83 4.80
N ILE A 71 -10.97 -18.61 4.10
CA ILE A 71 -9.56 -18.34 3.83
C ILE A 71 -9.39 -18.03 2.34
N TYR A 72 -8.69 -16.94 2.04
CA TYR A 72 -8.32 -16.60 0.66
C TYR A 72 -6.85 -16.18 0.56
N PRO A 73 -6.18 -16.45 -0.58
CA PRO A 73 -4.77 -16.11 -0.77
C PRO A 73 -4.58 -14.65 -1.21
N LEU A 74 -3.46 -14.05 -0.78
CA LEU A 74 -2.97 -12.75 -1.27
C LEU A 74 -1.72 -12.87 -2.17
N GLY A 75 -1.25 -14.10 -2.41
CA GLY A 75 0.01 -14.38 -3.09
C GLY A 75 1.22 -14.35 -2.16
N ASN A 76 2.40 -14.78 -2.66
CA ASN A 76 3.65 -14.89 -1.89
C ASN A 76 3.53 -15.65 -0.56
N GLY A 77 2.66 -16.67 -0.50
CA GLY A 77 2.44 -17.46 0.72
C GLY A 77 1.65 -16.75 1.82
N ILE A 78 1.04 -15.60 1.53
CA ILE A 78 0.18 -14.88 2.47
C ILE A 78 -1.27 -15.33 2.24
N PHE A 79 -1.95 -15.69 3.32
CA PHE A 79 -3.38 -15.99 3.31
C PHE A 79 -4.08 -15.18 4.39
N ILE A 80 -5.35 -14.87 4.17
CA ILE A 80 -6.19 -14.20 5.16
C ILE A 80 -7.33 -15.14 5.52
N HIS A 81 -7.54 -15.34 6.82
CA HIS A 81 -8.71 -15.99 7.36
C HIS A 81 -9.65 -14.96 7.98
N VAL A 82 -10.82 -14.78 7.36
CA VAL A 82 -11.89 -13.91 7.84
C VAL A 82 -12.98 -14.76 8.48
N HIS A 83 -13.31 -14.46 9.74
CA HIS A 83 -14.34 -15.23 10.44
C HIS A 83 -15.01 -14.47 11.57
N ASN A 84 -16.19 -14.95 11.98
CA ASN A 84 -16.90 -14.47 13.18
C ASN A 84 -17.28 -15.61 14.14
N ILE A 85 -16.55 -16.74 14.07
CA ILE A 85 -16.80 -17.96 14.87
C ILE A 85 -16.70 -17.71 16.39
N SER A 86 -15.73 -16.91 16.83
CA SER A 86 -15.52 -16.57 18.25
C SER A 86 -14.93 -15.17 18.36
N THR A 87 -15.71 -14.23 18.90
CA THR A 87 -15.32 -12.81 18.98
C THR A 87 -15.45 -12.34 20.43
N LYS A 88 -14.35 -12.34 21.19
CA LYS A 88 -14.35 -11.81 22.57
C LYS A 88 -14.56 -10.29 22.61
N SER A 89 -14.09 -9.59 21.58
CA SER A 89 -14.12 -8.13 21.45
C SER A 89 -15.40 -7.58 20.81
N GLY A 90 -16.27 -8.45 20.28
CA GLY A 90 -17.44 -8.05 19.47
C GLY A 90 -17.10 -7.74 18.00
N TYR A 91 -15.81 -7.70 17.62
CA TYR A 91 -15.39 -7.55 16.23
C TYR A 91 -15.23 -8.90 15.54
N SER A 92 -15.60 -8.98 14.26
CA SER A 92 -15.16 -10.09 13.41
C SER A 92 -13.62 -10.10 13.29
N ARG A 93 -13.04 -11.27 13.00
CA ARG A 93 -11.59 -11.48 13.00
C ARG A 93 -11.00 -11.45 11.60
N TYR A 94 -9.92 -10.71 11.43
CA TYR A 94 -9.09 -10.62 10.23
C TYR A 94 -7.72 -11.24 10.55
N GLU A 95 -7.58 -12.55 10.35
CA GLU A 95 -6.39 -13.30 10.75
C GLU A 95 -5.43 -13.39 9.57
N VAL A 96 -4.28 -12.73 9.70
CA VAL A 96 -3.18 -12.83 8.74
C VAL A 96 -2.41 -14.12 9.00
N ILE A 97 -2.25 -14.92 7.94
CA ILE A 97 -1.48 -16.16 7.92
C ILE A 97 -0.26 -15.94 7.02
N GLU A 98 0.88 -15.69 7.65
CA GLU A 98 2.19 -15.58 7.01
C GLU A 98 3.03 -16.85 7.27
N PRO A 99 4.13 -17.06 6.53
CA PRO A 99 5.15 -18.02 6.93
C PRO A 99 5.62 -17.75 8.37
N PRO A 100 6.03 -18.77 9.14
CA PRO A 100 6.36 -18.58 10.55
C PRO A 100 7.56 -17.64 10.75
N TYR A 101 7.44 -16.69 11.67
CA TYR A 101 8.47 -15.68 11.92
C TYR A 101 9.81 -16.33 12.32
N PRO A 102 10.92 -16.02 11.62
CA PRO A 102 12.24 -16.55 11.97
C PRO A 102 12.65 -16.17 13.40
N ASN A 103 13.52 -16.98 14.00
CA ASN A 103 14.06 -16.64 15.31
C ASN A 103 14.73 -15.24 15.27
N PRO A 104 14.38 -14.30 16.17
CA PRO A 104 14.97 -12.95 16.17
C PRO A 104 16.50 -12.93 16.22
N LYS A 105 17.13 -13.94 16.84
CA LYS A 105 18.60 -14.08 16.85
C LYS A 105 19.17 -14.35 15.45
N ILE A 106 18.47 -15.13 14.64
CA ILE A 106 18.85 -15.42 13.25
C ILE A 106 18.75 -14.14 12.41
N LEU A 107 17.68 -13.36 12.56
CA LEU A 107 17.51 -12.10 11.83
C LEU A 107 18.59 -11.06 12.17
N ARG A 108 18.97 -10.93 13.45
CA ARG A 108 20.09 -10.07 13.85
C ARG A 108 21.40 -10.48 13.18
N LEU A 109 21.68 -11.78 13.13
CA LEU A 109 22.87 -12.31 12.49
C LEU A 109 22.88 -12.08 10.98
N ILE A 110 21.71 -12.17 10.33
CA ILE A 110 21.55 -11.81 8.92
C ILE A 110 21.83 -10.33 8.71
N ASP A 111 21.32 -9.45 9.57
CA ASP A 111 21.59 -8.01 9.50
C ASP A 111 23.09 -7.69 9.60
N GLU A 112 23.81 -8.35 10.53
CA GLU A 112 25.27 -8.22 10.66
C GLU A 112 26.02 -8.73 9.41
N LEU A 113 25.62 -9.90 8.89
CA LEU A 113 26.22 -10.49 7.69
C LEU A 113 25.96 -9.62 6.45
N LEU A 114 24.75 -9.09 6.29
CA LEU A 114 24.40 -8.17 5.20
C LEU A 114 25.22 -6.88 5.30
N ALA A 115 25.31 -6.28 6.48
CA ALA A 115 26.12 -5.07 6.71
C ALA A 115 27.59 -5.29 6.32
N SER A 116 28.15 -6.47 6.59
CA SER A 116 29.53 -6.82 6.18
C SER A 116 29.74 -6.98 4.67
N LYS A 117 28.65 -7.17 3.90
CA LYS A 117 28.68 -7.41 2.45
C LYS A 117 28.31 -6.20 1.61
N ILE A 118 27.65 -5.20 2.20
CA ILE A 118 27.31 -3.97 1.51
C ILE A 118 28.60 -3.17 1.30
N SER A 119 29.04 -3.07 0.04
CA SER A 119 30.08 -2.16 -0.42
C SER A 119 29.46 -0.81 -0.83
N GLY A 120 30.20 0.29 -0.66
CA GLY A 120 29.72 1.65 -0.95
C GLY A 120 29.22 1.88 -2.39
N ASP A 121 29.60 1.02 -3.33
CA ASP A 121 29.21 1.12 -4.74
C ASP A 121 27.76 0.63 -5.03
N LEU A 122 27.10 -0.02 -4.07
CA LEU A 122 25.72 -0.51 -4.22
C LEU A 122 24.70 0.54 -3.78
N SER A 123 24.40 1.49 -4.67
CA SER A 123 23.37 2.52 -4.46
C SER A 123 22.12 2.21 -5.29
N PRO A 124 21.10 1.54 -4.72
CA PRO A 124 19.88 1.21 -5.47
C PRO A 124 19.11 2.47 -5.87
N ARG A 125 18.58 2.49 -7.09
CA ARG A 125 17.80 3.61 -7.66
C ARG A 125 16.30 3.38 -7.57
N SER A 126 15.87 2.15 -7.29
CA SER A 126 14.47 1.75 -7.18
C SER A 126 14.26 0.70 -6.08
N SER A 127 13.00 0.50 -5.68
CA SER A 127 12.61 -0.56 -4.74
C SER A 127 12.86 -1.95 -5.31
N GLU A 128 12.66 -2.11 -6.61
CA GLU A 128 12.89 -3.35 -7.36
C GLU A 128 14.38 -3.71 -7.38
N GLU A 129 15.24 -2.72 -7.66
CA GLU A 129 16.69 -2.90 -7.61
C GLU A 129 17.17 -3.19 -6.18
N LYS A 130 16.60 -2.51 -5.18
CA LYS A 130 16.89 -2.78 -3.76
C LYS A 130 16.52 -4.21 -3.37
N LYS A 131 15.34 -4.70 -3.78
CA LYS A 131 14.90 -6.10 -3.59
C LYS A 131 15.89 -7.06 -4.25
N ALA A 132 16.24 -6.82 -5.50
CA ALA A 132 17.12 -7.69 -6.25
C ALA A 132 18.53 -7.79 -5.64
N ILE A 133 19.12 -6.65 -5.24
CA ILE A 133 20.41 -6.60 -4.52
C ILE A 133 20.31 -7.38 -3.22
N LEU A 134 19.24 -7.18 -2.44
CA LEU A 134 19.06 -7.86 -1.16
C LEU A 134 18.94 -9.38 -1.34
N LEU A 135 18.16 -9.84 -2.33
CA LEU A 135 18.04 -11.26 -2.67
C LEU A 135 19.36 -11.86 -3.19
N TYR A 136 20.17 -11.07 -3.89
CA TYR A 136 21.51 -11.49 -4.31
C TYR A 136 22.44 -11.65 -3.10
N LEU A 137 22.48 -10.66 -2.20
CA LEU A 137 23.30 -10.72 -0.98
C LEU A 137 22.86 -11.87 -0.07
N LEU A 138 21.55 -12.12 0.05
CA LEU A 138 21.02 -13.24 0.81
C LEU A 138 21.51 -14.60 0.26
N ASP A 139 21.60 -14.77 -1.06
CA ASP A 139 22.14 -16.01 -1.64
C ASP A 139 23.65 -16.19 -1.40
N GLN A 140 24.39 -15.10 -1.17
CA GLN A 140 25.81 -15.18 -0.82
C GLN A 140 26.03 -15.61 0.63
N ILE A 141 25.14 -15.18 1.54
CA ILE A 141 25.27 -15.45 2.97
C ILE A 141 24.54 -16.74 3.38
N LEU A 142 23.42 -17.09 2.76
CA LEU A 142 22.65 -18.28 3.13
C LEU A 142 23.26 -19.53 2.47
N GLU A 143 23.63 -20.50 3.29
CA GLU A 143 24.16 -21.78 2.84
C GLU A 143 23.10 -22.86 3.03
N ILE A 144 22.42 -23.22 1.94
CA ILE A 144 21.37 -24.24 1.98
C ILE A 144 22.03 -25.59 2.28
N ARG A 145 21.54 -26.28 3.32
CA ARG A 145 21.96 -27.64 3.67
C ARG A 145 20.78 -28.56 3.89
N ASP A 146 20.94 -29.77 3.37
CA ASP A 146 20.00 -30.86 3.59
C ASP A 146 20.48 -31.67 4.82
N GLY A 147 19.64 -31.77 5.86
CA GLY A 147 19.94 -32.52 7.09
C GLY A 147 19.99 -31.68 8.38
N GLU A 148 20.49 -32.27 9.47
CA GLU A 148 20.65 -31.58 10.75
C GLU A 148 21.82 -30.60 10.72
N ILE A 149 21.60 -29.41 11.30
CA ILE A 149 22.58 -28.34 11.37
C ILE A 149 23.13 -28.30 12.80
N SER A 150 24.33 -28.85 13.01
CA SER A 150 24.98 -28.84 14.32
C SER A 150 25.59 -27.47 14.68
N GLU A 151 25.69 -27.15 15.97
CA GLU A 151 26.29 -25.88 16.43
C GLU A 151 27.72 -25.66 15.91
N SER A 152 28.52 -26.73 15.85
CA SER A 152 29.90 -26.68 15.33
C SER A 152 29.94 -26.35 13.82
N SER A 153 28.90 -26.74 13.10
CA SER A 153 28.71 -26.37 11.70
C SER A 153 28.30 -24.91 11.52
N ILE A 154 27.40 -24.41 12.40
CA ILE A 154 26.99 -22.99 12.41
C ILE A 154 28.22 -22.11 12.62
N ARG A 155 29.00 -22.35 13.68
CA ARG A 155 30.22 -21.56 13.98
C ARG A 155 31.21 -21.54 12.82
N ARG A 156 31.48 -22.70 12.19
CA ARG A 156 32.38 -22.78 11.03
C ARG A 156 31.88 -21.99 9.83
N SER A 157 30.57 -22.00 9.59
CA SER A 157 29.96 -21.27 8.48
C SER A 157 29.99 -19.77 8.74
N LEU A 158 29.70 -19.34 9.98
CA LEU A 158 29.74 -17.93 10.37
C LEU A 158 31.13 -17.33 10.26
N ASN A 159 32.17 -18.09 10.62
CA ASN A 159 33.56 -17.67 10.39
C ASN A 159 33.90 -17.46 8.90
N ARG A 160 33.10 -18.03 7.98
CA ARG A 160 33.21 -17.82 6.53
C ARG A 160 32.24 -16.74 6.01
N GLY A 161 31.53 -16.06 6.91
CA GLY A 161 30.49 -15.08 6.58
C GLY A 161 29.24 -15.71 5.98
N LYS A 162 28.91 -16.94 6.39
CA LYS A 162 27.74 -17.69 5.90
C LYS A 162 26.89 -18.25 7.04
N LEU A 163 25.59 -18.39 6.78
CA LEU A 163 24.61 -18.93 7.70
C LEU A 163 23.99 -20.21 7.10
N PRO A 164 24.22 -21.39 7.71
CA PRO A 164 23.63 -22.62 7.22
C PRO A 164 22.16 -22.67 7.62
N VAL A 165 21.27 -22.92 6.66
CA VAL A 165 19.82 -22.95 6.85
C VAL A 165 19.19 -24.06 6.02
N LYS A 166 18.01 -24.53 6.41
CA LYS A 166 17.21 -25.42 5.56
C LYS A 166 16.60 -24.64 4.40
N ARG A 167 16.20 -25.34 3.34
CA ARG A 167 15.62 -24.72 2.14
C ARG A 167 14.36 -23.89 2.45
N GLU A 168 13.42 -24.44 3.22
CA GLU A 168 12.21 -23.73 3.62
C GLU A 168 12.52 -22.50 4.47
N GLU A 169 13.43 -22.64 5.43
CA GLU A 169 13.89 -21.54 6.30
C GLU A 169 14.55 -20.42 5.48
N ALA A 170 15.33 -20.75 4.45
CA ALA A 170 15.91 -19.76 3.55
C ALA A 170 14.84 -18.94 2.81
N THR A 171 13.76 -19.57 2.36
CA THR A 171 12.64 -18.88 1.69
C THR A 171 11.90 -17.96 2.66
N ILE A 172 11.65 -18.44 3.90
CA ILE A 172 11.02 -17.64 4.96
C ILE A 172 11.89 -16.43 5.32
N ILE A 173 13.19 -16.63 5.50
CA ILE A 173 14.15 -15.55 5.78
C ILE A 173 14.11 -14.50 4.65
N LYS A 174 14.17 -14.94 3.39
CA LYS A 174 14.09 -14.04 2.23
C LYS A 174 12.81 -13.23 2.25
N TYR A 175 11.67 -13.84 2.56
CA TYR A 175 10.39 -13.16 2.69
C TYR A 175 10.45 -12.03 3.73
N TYR A 176 10.82 -12.34 4.97
CA TYR A 176 10.86 -11.36 6.06
C TYR A 176 11.87 -10.24 5.82
N VAL A 177 13.06 -10.57 5.33
CA VAL A 177 14.09 -9.56 5.05
C VAL A 177 13.65 -8.60 3.93
N VAL A 178 13.03 -9.12 2.85
CA VAL A 178 12.47 -8.26 1.79
C VAL A 178 11.30 -7.44 2.31
N ARG A 179 10.35 -8.06 3.02
CA ARG A 179 9.18 -7.41 3.60
C ARG A 179 9.56 -6.25 4.51
N ASP A 180 10.57 -6.43 5.36
CA ASP A 180 10.91 -5.44 6.38
C ASP A 180 11.90 -4.36 5.86
N LYS A 181 12.88 -4.73 5.04
CA LYS A 181 13.91 -3.78 4.53
C LYS A 181 13.50 -3.05 3.25
N VAL A 182 12.68 -3.67 2.40
CA VAL A 182 12.21 -3.09 1.13
C VAL A 182 10.74 -2.71 1.22
N GLY A 183 9.90 -3.65 1.66
CA GLY A 183 8.47 -3.42 1.86
C GLY A 183 8.18 -2.57 3.10
N ILE A 184 6.97 -2.68 3.59
CA ILE A 184 6.44 -1.90 4.71
C ILE A 184 6.24 -2.75 5.98
N GLY A 185 6.93 -3.88 6.10
CA GLY A 185 6.92 -4.71 7.30
C GLY A 185 5.54 -5.27 7.63
N ILE A 186 5.08 -5.07 8.87
CA ILE A 186 3.82 -5.60 9.39
C ILE A 186 2.58 -5.18 8.58
N LEU A 187 2.65 -4.06 7.86
CA LEU A 187 1.55 -3.58 7.03
C LEU A 187 1.46 -4.24 5.65
N GLU A 188 2.47 -5.01 5.25
CA GLU A 188 2.55 -5.62 3.91
C GLU A 188 1.32 -6.48 3.58
N PRO A 189 0.83 -7.38 4.47
CA PRO A 189 -0.36 -8.18 4.17
C PRO A 189 -1.62 -7.33 3.96
N PHE A 190 -1.77 -6.25 4.73
CA PHE A 190 -2.93 -5.36 4.66
C PHE A 190 -2.94 -4.55 3.36
N LEU A 191 -1.79 -4.03 2.92
CA LEU A 191 -1.73 -3.30 1.64
C LEU A 191 -1.79 -4.24 0.43
N ARG A 192 -1.52 -5.53 0.60
CA ARG A 192 -1.75 -6.51 -0.48
C ARG A 192 -3.22 -6.83 -0.67
N ASP A 193 -4.03 -6.77 0.38
CA ASP A 193 -5.42 -7.20 0.33
C ASP A 193 -6.35 -6.21 -0.38
N PRO A 194 -6.81 -6.49 -1.61
CA PRO A 194 -7.69 -5.59 -2.36
C PRO A 194 -9.08 -5.41 -1.72
N TYR A 195 -9.43 -6.20 -0.71
CA TYR A 195 -10.71 -6.13 -0.01
C TYR A 195 -10.72 -5.16 1.18
N LEU A 196 -9.58 -4.55 1.55
CA LEU A 196 -9.54 -3.53 2.60
C LEU A 196 -9.80 -2.11 2.06
N GLU A 197 -10.48 -1.31 2.87
CA GLU A 197 -10.75 0.12 2.62
C GLU A 197 -9.93 0.99 3.56
N ASP A 198 -9.97 0.69 4.86
CA ASP A 198 -9.23 1.41 5.90
C ASP A 198 -8.44 0.44 6.77
N ILE A 199 -7.27 0.89 7.26
CA ILE A 199 -6.41 0.17 8.21
C ILE A 199 -6.03 1.14 9.32
N SER A 200 -6.31 0.79 10.56
CA SER A 200 -6.16 1.68 11.72
C SER A 200 -5.38 1.00 12.83
N CYS A 201 -4.31 1.65 13.29
CA CYS A 201 -3.61 1.30 14.52
C CYS A 201 -3.83 2.45 15.50
N SER A 202 -4.63 2.21 16.55
CA SER A 202 -5.03 3.24 17.52
C SER A 202 -4.08 3.38 18.71
N GLY A 203 -2.86 2.84 18.62
CA GLY A 203 -1.91 2.71 19.72
C GLY A 203 -1.42 1.28 19.90
N VAL A 204 -0.86 0.98 21.08
CA VAL A 204 -0.45 -0.39 21.45
C VAL A 204 -1.66 -1.32 21.46
N GLY A 205 -1.50 -2.50 20.85
CA GLY A 205 -2.56 -3.48 20.64
C GLY A 205 -2.74 -3.84 19.16
N ASN A 206 -3.91 -4.41 18.85
CA ASN A 206 -4.22 -4.94 17.53
C ASN A 206 -4.52 -3.83 16.50
N ILE A 207 -4.22 -4.13 15.25
CA ILE A 207 -4.64 -3.34 14.09
C ILE A 207 -6.11 -3.68 13.78
N TYR A 208 -6.88 -2.65 13.46
CA TYR A 208 -8.26 -2.77 13.01
C TYR A 208 -8.35 -2.45 11.53
N VAL A 209 -9.30 -3.07 10.83
CA VAL A 209 -9.50 -2.86 9.39
C VAL A 209 -10.97 -2.68 9.08
N VAL A 210 -11.26 -1.97 7.98
CA VAL A 210 -12.58 -1.96 7.34
C VAL A 210 -12.49 -2.78 6.07
N HIS A 211 -13.17 -3.92 6.06
CA HIS A 211 -13.22 -4.85 4.94
C HIS A 211 -14.48 -4.62 4.11
N LYS A 212 -14.36 -4.52 2.78
CA LYS A 212 -15.47 -4.20 1.84
C LYS A 212 -16.71 -5.08 2.00
N ILE A 213 -16.49 -6.35 2.34
CA ILE A 213 -17.55 -7.36 2.50
C ILE A 213 -18.01 -7.50 3.97
N PHE A 214 -17.08 -7.52 4.93
CA PHE A 214 -17.34 -7.91 6.32
C PHE A 214 -17.40 -6.74 7.30
N GLY A 215 -17.15 -5.51 6.84
CA GLY A 215 -17.14 -4.31 7.67
C GLY A 215 -15.92 -4.26 8.59
N SER A 216 -16.10 -3.69 9.78
CA SER A 216 -15.01 -3.52 10.75
C SER A 216 -14.56 -4.85 11.35
N MET A 217 -13.26 -5.11 11.31
CA MET A 217 -12.64 -6.34 11.81
C MET A 217 -11.40 -6.03 12.65
N GLU A 218 -11.08 -6.94 13.56
CA GLU A 218 -9.88 -6.89 14.40
C GLU A 218 -8.86 -7.90 13.88
N SER A 219 -7.61 -7.46 13.73
CA SER A 219 -6.52 -8.33 13.29
C SER A 219 -5.82 -9.07 14.44
N ASN A 220 -5.10 -10.14 14.10
CA ASN A 220 -4.10 -10.77 14.97
C ASN A 220 -2.73 -10.06 14.96
N LEU A 221 -2.51 -9.14 14.02
CA LEU A 221 -1.31 -8.32 13.98
C LEU A 221 -1.52 -7.01 14.74
N GLY A 222 -0.46 -6.53 15.36
CA GLY A 222 -0.49 -5.38 16.25
C GLY A 222 0.89 -5.07 16.79
N PHE A 223 0.95 -4.09 17.70
CA PHE A 223 2.16 -3.69 18.39
C PHE A 223 2.06 -4.00 19.86
N SER A 224 3.16 -4.49 20.44
CA SER A 224 3.19 -4.96 21.82
C SER A 224 3.69 -3.91 22.82
N SER A 225 4.33 -2.84 22.33
CA SER A 225 4.87 -1.76 23.16
C SER A 225 4.93 -0.45 22.38
N ASP A 226 4.93 0.67 23.11
CA ASP A 226 5.11 2.01 22.52
C ASP A 226 6.44 2.11 21.77
N TYR A 227 7.51 1.52 22.33
CA TYR A 227 8.84 1.51 21.69
C TYR A 227 8.81 0.84 20.32
N GLU A 228 8.11 -0.28 20.17
CA GLU A 228 7.98 -0.98 18.89
C GLU A 228 7.22 -0.13 17.86
N LEU A 229 6.10 0.45 18.28
CA LEU A 229 5.24 1.27 17.44
C LEU A 229 5.91 2.58 17.02
N ASP A 230 6.56 3.28 17.96
CA ASP A 230 7.32 4.50 17.72
C ASP A 230 8.45 4.26 16.70
N ASN A 231 9.24 3.20 16.90
CA ASN A 231 10.29 2.85 15.95
C ASN A 231 9.74 2.49 14.57
N TYR A 232 8.57 1.85 14.52
CA TYR A 232 7.93 1.49 13.28
C TYR A 232 7.48 2.74 12.51
N VAL A 233 6.78 3.67 13.16
CA VAL A 233 6.29 4.89 12.50
C VAL A 233 7.44 5.81 12.06
N ILE A 234 8.52 5.94 12.85
CA ILE A 234 9.71 6.72 12.47
C ILE A 234 10.32 6.14 11.18
N LYS A 235 10.57 4.83 11.12
CA LYS A 235 11.11 4.16 9.93
C LYS A 235 10.18 4.26 8.74
N LEU A 236 8.87 4.19 8.97
CA LEU A 236 7.88 4.36 7.91
C LEU A 236 7.92 5.79 7.35
N GLY A 237 8.02 6.81 8.21
CA GLY A 237 8.20 8.21 7.85
C GLY A 237 9.44 8.45 6.98
N GLU A 238 10.58 7.84 7.34
CA GLU A 238 11.79 7.89 6.54
C GLU A 238 11.59 7.27 5.15
N LYS A 239 10.95 6.09 5.07
CA LYS A 239 10.68 5.39 3.81
C LYS A 239 9.78 6.18 2.86
N ILE A 240 8.79 6.91 3.39
CA ILE A 240 7.85 7.71 2.59
C ILE A 240 8.35 9.15 2.33
N GLY A 241 9.56 9.49 2.78
CA GLY A 241 10.16 10.81 2.59
C GLY A 241 9.53 11.91 3.45
N LYS A 242 8.85 11.55 4.54
CA LYS A 242 8.25 12.46 5.52
C LYS A 242 8.74 12.11 6.92
N PRO A 243 9.96 12.53 7.31
CA PRO A 243 10.53 12.21 8.61
C PRO A 243 9.64 12.70 9.76
N ILE A 244 9.49 11.86 10.78
CA ILE A 244 8.64 12.09 11.94
C ILE A 244 9.53 12.43 13.13
N SER A 245 9.13 13.42 13.93
CA SER A 245 9.84 13.78 15.16
C SER A 245 8.87 14.39 16.18
N SER A 246 9.29 14.51 17.45
CA SER A 246 8.47 15.17 18.48
C SER A 246 8.14 16.62 18.14
N ALA A 247 8.97 17.31 17.35
CA ALA A 247 8.70 18.67 16.88
C ALA A 247 7.66 18.73 15.75
N ARG A 248 7.47 17.63 15.02
CA ARG A 248 6.44 17.48 13.97
C ARG A 248 5.75 16.12 14.14
N PRO A 249 4.88 15.99 15.16
CA PRO A 249 4.31 14.70 15.54
C PRO A 249 3.17 14.27 14.62
N VAL A 250 2.55 15.20 13.88
CA VAL A 250 1.46 14.90 12.94
C VAL A 250 1.98 14.95 11.51
N VAL A 251 1.79 13.87 10.77
CA VAL A 251 2.25 13.71 9.40
C VAL A 251 1.16 13.10 8.53
N ASP A 252 0.83 13.79 7.45
CA ASP A 252 0.05 13.27 6.32
C ASP A 252 0.96 12.97 5.14
N ALA A 253 0.79 11.78 4.56
CA ALA A 253 1.63 11.29 3.47
C ALA A 253 0.88 10.33 2.54
N THR A 254 1.55 9.96 1.44
CA THR A 254 1.09 8.97 0.48
C THR A 254 2.06 7.80 0.47
N LEU A 255 1.52 6.59 0.59
CA LEU A 255 2.28 5.34 0.50
C LEU A 255 2.62 5.02 -0.96
N PRO A 256 3.60 4.13 -1.22
CA PRO A 256 4.00 3.77 -2.59
C PRO A 256 2.87 3.22 -3.46
N ASP A 257 1.83 2.60 -2.87
CA ASP A 257 0.65 2.11 -3.59
C ASP A 257 -0.40 3.19 -3.87
N GLY A 258 -0.14 4.44 -3.48
CA GLY A 258 -1.06 5.58 -3.58
C GLY A 258 -1.99 5.74 -2.36
N SER A 259 -2.03 4.77 -1.44
CA SER A 259 -2.85 4.87 -0.23
C SER A 259 -2.42 6.05 0.64
N ARG A 260 -3.39 6.67 1.31
CA ARG A 260 -3.13 7.81 2.21
C ARG A 260 -2.78 7.28 3.58
N ILE A 261 -1.82 7.90 4.25
CA ILE A 261 -1.53 7.61 5.65
C ILE A 261 -1.49 8.91 6.46
N ASN A 262 -2.21 8.90 7.58
CA ASN A 262 -2.07 9.88 8.65
C ASN A 262 -1.36 9.20 9.83
N ILE A 263 -0.36 9.87 10.40
CA ILE A 263 0.40 9.40 11.55
C ILE A 263 0.39 10.48 12.62
N VAL A 264 0.14 10.08 13.86
CA VAL A 264 0.28 10.91 15.06
C VAL A 264 1.28 10.24 15.99
N PHE A 265 2.41 10.90 16.21
CA PHE A 265 3.57 10.37 16.91
C PHE A 265 3.66 10.87 18.35
N GLY A 266 4.04 9.95 19.24
CA GLY A 266 4.37 10.22 20.64
C GLY A 266 3.17 10.20 21.57
N THR A 267 3.41 9.71 22.79
CA THR A 267 2.43 9.68 23.88
C THR A 267 2.04 11.07 24.39
N GLU A 268 2.86 12.08 24.10
CA GLU A 268 2.60 13.50 24.42
C GLU A 268 1.41 14.06 23.62
N VAL A 269 1.13 13.50 22.43
CA VAL A 269 0.02 13.92 21.56
C VAL A 269 -1.09 12.87 21.53
N SER A 270 -0.75 11.59 21.58
CA SER A 270 -1.71 10.49 21.60
C SER A 270 -1.56 9.63 22.85
N LEU A 271 -2.51 9.76 23.77
CA LEU A 271 -2.44 9.14 25.11
C LEU A 271 -2.39 7.60 25.12
N ARG A 272 -2.66 6.93 23.99
CA ARG A 272 -2.58 5.46 23.84
C ARG A 272 -1.33 4.97 23.10
N GLY A 273 -0.35 5.86 22.92
CA GLY A 273 0.82 5.63 22.08
C GLY A 273 0.65 6.23 20.70
N SER A 274 1.73 6.25 19.91
CA SER A 274 1.66 6.64 18.50
C SER A 274 0.55 5.90 17.77
N ASN A 275 -0.12 6.54 16.81
CA ASN A 275 -1.19 5.91 16.04
C ASN A 275 -1.06 6.27 14.55
N PHE A 276 -1.67 5.45 13.70
CA PHE A 276 -1.77 5.75 12.28
C PHE A 276 -3.07 5.21 11.69
N THR A 277 -3.54 5.89 10.65
CA THR A 277 -4.70 5.47 9.86
C THR A 277 -4.33 5.52 8.39
N ILE A 278 -4.59 4.42 7.68
CA ILE A 278 -4.38 4.30 6.24
C ILE A 278 -5.72 4.18 5.56
N ARG A 279 -5.94 5.04 4.57
CA ARG A 279 -7.07 4.96 3.67
C ARG A 279 -6.59 4.44 2.32
N ARG A 280 -7.07 3.26 1.95
CA ARG A 280 -6.66 2.56 0.73
C ARG A 280 -7.14 3.28 -0.51
N VAL A 281 -6.29 3.35 -1.52
CA VAL A 281 -6.73 3.72 -2.88
C VAL A 281 -7.31 2.50 -3.58
N ALA A 282 -8.48 2.66 -4.19
CA ALA A 282 -9.08 1.61 -4.99
C ALA A 282 -8.23 1.38 -6.25
N LYS A 283 -7.66 0.17 -6.38
CA LYS A 283 -6.86 -0.21 -7.55
C LYS A 283 -7.64 -0.13 -8.86
N TYR A 284 -8.93 -0.44 -8.81
CA TYR A 284 -9.85 -0.31 -9.93
C TYR A 284 -11.01 0.60 -9.50
N PRO A 285 -11.22 1.75 -10.17
CA PRO A 285 -12.36 2.60 -9.90
C PRO A 285 -13.65 1.86 -10.26
N ILE A 286 -14.72 2.18 -9.55
CA ILE A 286 -16.06 1.67 -9.84
C ILE A 286 -16.49 2.22 -11.20
N SER A 287 -17.00 1.32 -12.05
CA SER A 287 -17.47 1.66 -13.39
C SER A 287 -18.87 2.27 -13.38
N VAL A 288 -19.21 3.02 -14.43
CA VAL A 288 -20.55 3.59 -14.58
C VAL A 288 -21.64 2.52 -14.67
N THR A 289 -21.34 1.37 -15.26
CA THR A 289 -22.28 0.24 -15.33
C THR A 289 -22.56 -0.36 -13.96
N GLN A 290 -21.57 -0.41 -13.07
CA GLN A 290 -21.77 -0.81 -11.67
C GLN A 290 -22.62 0.21 -10.92
N LEU A 291 -22.44 1.52 -11.14
CA LEU A 291 -23.30 2.53 -10.53
C LEU A 291 -24.76 2.39 -10.97
N ILE A 292 -24.99 2.01 -12.23
CA ILE A 292 -26.34 1.74 -12.74
C ILE A 292 -26.93 0.48 -12.10
N ASP A 293 -26.15 -0.60 -12.03
CA ASP A 293 -26.56 -1.88 -11.42
C ASP A 293 -26.91 -1.70 -9.93
N TRP A 294 -26.17 -0.86 -9.21
CA TRP A 294 -26.45 -0.53 -7.81
C TRP A 294 -27.60 0.48 -7.63
N GLY A 295 -28.18 1.00 -8.72
CA GLY A 295 -29.24 2.01 -8.67
C GLY A 295 -28.77 3.38 -8.17
N THR A 296 -27.47 3.66 -8.19
CA THR A 296 -26.91 4.97 -7.81
C THR A 296 -27.26 6.04 -8.86
N ILE A 297 -27.26 5.66 -10.13
CA ILE A 297 -27.74 6.50 -11.25
C ILE A 297 -28.55 5.66 -12.23
N ASP A 298 -29.57 6.27 -12.86
CA ASP A 298 -30.31 5.63 -13.95
C ASP A 298 -29.51 5.67 -15.26
N SER A 299 -29.68 4.67 -16.12
CA SER A 299 -29.00 4.60 -17.43
C SER A 299 -29.25 5.83 -18.32
N ARG A 300 -30.44 6.45 -18.25
CA ARG A 300 -30.77 7.69 -18.96
C ARG A 300 -29.99 8.88 -18.43
N ILE A 301 -29.78 8.96 -17.11
CA ILE A 301 -28.95 9.99 -16.48
C ILE A 301 -27.49 9.79 -16.91
N ALA A 302 -27.00 8.55 -16.91
CA ALA A 302 -25.65 8.25 -17.40
C ALA A 302 -25.47 8.66 -18.87
N ALA A 303 -26.44 8.36 -19.74
CA ALA A 303 -26.42 8.78 -21.15
C ALA A 303 -26.46 10.31 -21.31
N TYR A 304 -27.26 11.00 -20.50
CA TYR A 304 -27.29 12.47 -20.49
C TYR A 304 -25.94 13.07 -20.08
N ILE A 305 -25.34 12.58 -18.99
CA ILE A 305 -24.00 13.02 -18.55
C ILE A 305 -22.96 12.72 -19.64
N TRP A 306 -23.07 11.56 -20.30
CA TRP A 306 -22.16 11.22 -21.40
C TRP A 306 -22.24 12.25 -22.53
N MET A 307 -23.44 12.63 -22.97
CA MET A 307 -23.63 13.67 -24.00
C MET A 307 -23.04 15.01 -23.55
N MET A 308 -23.33 15.44 -22.31
CA MET A 308 -22.84 16.70 -21.76
C MET A 308 -21.31 16.74 -21.70
N LEU A 309 -20.67 15.69 -21.19
CA LEU A 309 -19.22 15.60 -21.17
C LEU A 309 -18.68 15.55 -22.59
N ARG A 310 -19.27 14.83 -23.54
CA ARG A 310 -18.77 14.79 -24.92
C ARG A 310 -18.75 16.13 -25.64
N GLU A 311 -19.64 17.04 -25.23
CA GLU A 311 -19.77 18.41 -25.73
C GLU A 311 -19.04 19.46 -24.88
N GLY A 312 -18.16 19.04 -23.97
CA GLY A 312 -17.30 19.98 -23.27
C GLY A 312 -17.97 20.75 -22.14
N MET A 313 -19.05 20.23 -21.58
CA MET A 313 -19.76 20.88 -20.48
C MET A 313 -19.02 20.73 -19.15
N SER A 314 -18.95 21.82 -18.40
CA SER A 314 -18.45 21.80 -17.02
C SER A 314 -19.52 21.27 -16.06
N ALA A 315 -19.12 20.52 -15.04
CA ALA A 315 -20.05 19.91 -14.09
C ALA A 315 -19.46 19.80 -12.69
N PHE A 316 -20.35 19.93 -11.69
CA PHE A 316 -19.99 19.83 -10.28
C PHE A 316 -20.61 18.55 -9.71
N ILE A 317 -19.80 17.75 -9.01
CA ILE A 317 -20.27 16.58 -8.29
C ILE A 317 -20.37 16.98 -6.82
N CYS A 318 -21.61 17.13 -6.36
CA CYS A 318 -21.94 17.62 -5.03
C CYS A 318 -22.53 16.51 -4.15
N GLY A 319 -22.45 16.68 -2.84
CA GLY A 319 -22.97 15.75 -1.85
C GLY A 319 -22.13 15.79 -0.57
N GLU A 320 -22.63 15.17 0.48
CA GLU A 320 -21.94 15.15 1.77
C GLU A 320 -20.62 14.35 1.72
N THR A 321 -19.80 14.46 2.76
CA THR A 321 -18.64 13.59 2.96
C THR A 321 -19.07 12.11 2.94
N ALA A 322 -18.30 11.26 2.26
CA ALA A 322 -18.59 9.84 2.06
C ALA A 322 -19.87 9.48 1.25
N SER A 323 -20.53 10.45 0.60
CA SER A 323 -21.69 10.20 -0.29
C SER A 323 -21.35 9.57 -1.65
N GLY A 324 -20.08 9.28 -1.93
CA GLY A 324 -19.65 8.67 -3.20
C GLY A 324 -19.26 9.66 -4.31
N LYS A 325 -19.06 10.94 -4.01
CA LYS A 325 -18.67 11.97 -5.00
C LYS A 325 -17.49 11.56 -5.90
N THR A 326 -16.36 11.20 -5.31
CA THR A 326 -15.16 10.82 -6.08
C THR A 326 -15.38 9.53 -6.86
N THR A 327 -16.18 8.61 -6.32
CA THR A 327 -16.58 7.38 -7.01
C THR A 327 -17.36 7.71 -8.28
N THR A 328 -18.36 8.59 -8.19
CA THR A 328 -19.15 9.04 -9.34
C THR A 328 -18.28 9.77 -10.36
N LEU A 329 -17.40 10.69 -9.92
CA LEU A 329 -16.47 11.41 -10.80
C LEU A 329 -15.56 10.43 -11.56
N ASN A 330 -14.97 9.45 -10.87
CA ASN A 330 -14.15 8.41 -11.50
C ASN A 330 -14.94 7.61 -12.53
N ALA A 331 -16.17 7.19 -12.19
CA ALA A 331 -17.01 6.40 -13.10
C ALA A 331 -17.35 7.17 -14.39
N ILE A 332 -17.84 8.42 -14.26
CA ILE A 332 -18.26 9.23 -15.42
C ILE A 332 -17.09 9.78 -16.22
N SER A 333 -15.87 9.83 -15.66
CA SER A 333 -14.67 10.28 -16.39
C SER A 333 -14.42 9.46 -17.67
N THR A 334 -14.87 8.21 -17.70
CA THR A 334 -14.77 7.31 -18.86
C THR A 334 -15.56 7.80 -20.08
N PHE A 335 -16.49 8.74 -19.88
CA PHE A 335 -17.23 9.40 -20.96
C PHE A 335 -16.44 10.50 -21.68
N ILE A 336 -15.36 10.99 -21.07
CA ILE A 336 -14.43 11.94 -21.71
C ILE A 336 -13.75 11.24 -22.89
N ARG A 337 -13.59 11.95 -24.02
CA ARG A 337 -12.98 11.38 -25.24
C ARG A 337 -11.59 10.79 -24.94
N PRO A 338 -11.25 9.58 -25.41
CA PRO A 338 -9.97 8.93 -25.09
C PRO A 338 -8.72 9.72 -25.49
N ASN A 339 -8.82 10.59 -26.50
CA ASN A 339 -7.73 11.43 -26.99
C ASN A 339 -7.65 12.81 -26.31
N ALA A 340 -8.51 13.09 -25.33
CA ALA A 340 -8.50 14.34 -24.59
C ALA A 340 -7.24 14.45 -23.71
N LYS A 341 -6.67 15.66 -23.63
CA LYS A 341 -5.70 16.01 -22.59
C LYS A 341 -6.43 16.32 -21.28
N ILE A 342 -6.10 15.59 -20.23
CA ILE A 342 -6.67 15.79 -18.89
C ILE A 342 -5.58 16.29 -17.95
N VAL A 343 -5.90 17.29 -17.13
CA VAL A 343 -5.07 17.72 -15.99
C VAL A 343 -5.90 17.54 -14.73
N SER A 344 -5.45 16.68 -13.81
CA SER A 344 -6.08 16.52 -12.50
C SER A 344 -5.25 17.19 -11.41
N ILE A 345 -5.93 17.95 -10.56
CA ILE A 345 -5.33 18.68 -9.44
C ILE A 345 -6.02 18.22 -8.17
N GLU A 346 -5.27 17.63 -7.24
CA GLU A 346 -5.83 17.05 -6.01
C GLU A 346 -4.94 17.37 -4.81
N ASP A 347 -5.51 17.49 -3.62
CA ASP A 347 -4.69 17.49 -2.39
C ASP A 347 -4.08 16.11 -2.14
N THR A 348 -4.80 15.07 -2.54
CA THR A 348 -4.30 13.72 -2.48
C THR A 348 -4.98 12.89 -3.55
N SER A 349 -4.18 12.08 -4.25
CA SER A 349 -4.66 11.31 -5.40
C SER A 349 -5.84 10.39 -5.05
N GLU A 350 -7.00 10.63 -5.65
CA GLU A 350 -8.17 9.72 -5.62
C GLU A 350 -8.63 9.32 -7.02
N VAL A 351 -8.41 10.20 -8.00
CA VAL A 351 -8.86 9.93 -9.36
C VAL A 351 -7.94 8.95 -10.07
N LEU A 352 -8.54 8.04 -10.84
CA LEU A 352 -7.84 7.11 -11.70
C LEU A 352 -8.49 7.10 -13.07
N PHE A 353 -7.89 7.82 -14.02
CA PHE A 353 -8.42 7.92 -15.38
C PHE A 353 -7.70 6.97 -16.33
N PRO A 354 -8.43 6.38 -17.30
CA PRO A 354 -7.84 5.50 -18.30
C PRO A 354 -7.10 6.26 -19.42
N HIS A 355 -7.19 7.60 -19.46
CA HIS A 355 -6.67 8.41 -20.56
C HIS A 355 -5.14 8.45 -20.60
N PRO A 356 -4.51 8.21 -21.77
CA PRO A 356 -3.06 8.21 -21.88
C PRO A 356 -2.45 9.61 -21.75
N ASN A 357 -3.14 10.66 -22.21
CA ASN A 357 -2.69 12.06 -22.12
C ASN A 357 -3.20 12.71 -20.83
N TRP A 358 -2.80 12.16 -19.68
CA TRP A 358 -3.23 12.61 -18.37
C TRP A 358 -2.06 13.13 -17.53
N THR A 359 -2.12 14.40 -17.16
CA THR A 359 -1.19 15.05 -16.22
C THR A 359 -1.80 15.04 -14.82
N ARG A 360 -1.02 14.56 -13.84
CA ARG A 360 -1.44 14.42 -12.43
C ARG A 360 -0.64 15.37 -11.57
N GLU A 361 -1.32 16.29 -10.91
CA GLU A 361 -0.71 17.29 -10.05
C GLU A 361 -1.27 17.19 -8.63
N LEU A 362 -0.38 17.25 -7.65
CA LEU A 362 -0.72 17.19 -6.23
C LEU A 362 -0.25 18.45 -5.51
N THR A 363 -1.08 18.95 -4.59
CA THR A 363 -0.65 20.01 -3.69
C THR A 363 0.48 19.50 -2.79
N ARG A 364 1.31 20.42 -2.30
CA ARG A 364 2.43 20.10 -1.44
C ARG A 364 2.47 21.06 -0.28
N ASP A 365 2.13 20.57 0.91
CA ASP A 365 2.33 21.34 2.13
C ASP A 365 3.69 21.07 2.77
N THR A 366 4.45 22.14 2.99
CA THR A 366 5.76 22.17 3.64
C THR A 366 5.71 22.81 5.03
N GLY A 367 4.55 23.31 5.46
CA GLY A 367 4.38 24.09 6.69
C GLY A 367 4.86 25.54 6.58
N ARG A 368 5.35 25.96 5.40
CA ARG A 368 5.78 27.32 5.11
C ARG A 368 5.15 27.78 3.79
N PRO A 369 4.46 28.94 3.76
CA PRO A 369 3.78 29.42 2.55
C PRO A 369 4.71 29.51 1.32
N GLU A 370 5.97 29.86 1.50
CA GLU A 370 6.91 30.13 0.40
C GLU A 370 7.37 28.86 -0.33
N SER A 371 7.32 27.71 0.33
CA SER A 371 7.74 26.42 -0.24
C SER A 371 6.58 25.47 -0.49
N SER A 372 5.38 25.80 -0.01
CA SER A 372 4.16 25.04 -0.27
C SER A 372 3.65 25.32 -1.69
N VAL A 373 2.99 24.33 -2.29
CA VAL A 373 2.32 24.43 -3.58
C VAL A 373 0.84 24.19 -3.33
N THR A 374 0.01 25.20 -3.57
CA THR A 374 -1.42 25.14 -3.30
C THR A 374 -2.22 24.70 -4.52
N MET A 375 -3.48 24.31 -4.32
CA MET A 375 -4.40 24.01 -5.42
C MET A 375 -4.56 25.21 -6.36
N PHE A 376 -4.53 26.42 -5.81
CA PHE A 376 -4.56 27.67 -6.56
C PHE A 376 -3.37 27.79 -7.53
N ASP A 377 -2.15 27.47 -7.07
CA ASP A 377 -0.93 27.54 -7.90
C ASP A 377 -1.00 26.57 -9.07
N LEU A 378 -1.44 25.34 -8.80
CA LEU A 378 -1.59 24.28 -9.80
C LEU A 378 -2.67 24.60 -10.81
N LEU A 379 -3.81 25.12 -10.37
CA LEU A 379 -4.91 25.48 -11.26
C LEU A 379 -4.51 26.61 -12.23
N ARG A 380 -3.75 27.60 -11.74
CA ARG A 380 -3.17 28.65 -12.59
C ARG A 380 -2.14 28.10 -13.58
N ALA A 381 -1.34 27.10 -13.17
CA ALA A 381 -0.38 26.44 -14.05
C ALA A 381 -1.09 25.60 -15.13
N ALA A 382 -2.13 24.85 -14.78
CA ALA A 382 -2.91 24.00 -15.67
C ALA A 382 -3.53 24.78 -16.84
N LEU A 383 -3.96 26.03 -16.61
CA LEU A 383 -4.45 26.92 -17.67
C LEU A 383 -3.43 27.16 -18.80
N ARG A 384 -2.12 27.08 -18.51
CA ARG A 384 -1.05 27.22 -19.50
C ARG A 384 -0.71 25.92 -20.21
N GLN A 385 -1.25 24.79 -19.74
CA GLN A 385 -0.98 23.48 -20.29
C GLN A 385 -1.90 23.11 -21.46
N ARG A 386 -2.87 23.97 -21.82
CA ARG A 386 -3.89 23.70 -22.86
C ARG A 386 -4.61 22.35 -22.67
N PRO A 387 -5.18 22.06 -21.49
CA PRO A 387 -5.97 20.85 -21.29
C PRO A 387 -7.29 20.90 -22.08
N ASN A 388 -7.84 19.73 -22.41
CA ASN A 388 -9.24 19.61 -22.80
C ASN A 388 -10.15 19.50 -21.58
N TYR A 389 -9.69 18.89 -20.48
CA TYR A 389 -10.40 18.82 -19.21
C TYR A 389 -9.48 19.17 -18.06
N ILE A 390 -9.98 20.01 -17.14
CA ILE A 390 -9.37 20.18 -15.83
C ILE A 390 -10.27 19.50 -14.80
N ILE A 391 -9.67 18.65 -13.98
CA ILE A 391 -10.36 17.96 -12.89
C ILE A 391 -9.83 18.51 -11.57
N VAL A 392 -10.72 19.07 -10.76
CA VAL A 392 -10.38 19.61 -9.45
C VAL A 392 -10.92 18.67 -8.37
N GLY A 393 -9.99 18.08 -7.61
CA GLY A 393 -10.26 17.00 -6.67
C GLY A 393 -11.25 17.35 -5.58
N GLU A 394 -11.15 18.55 -4.98
CA GLU A 394 -12.14 19.12 -4.06
C GLU A 394 -11.96 20.62 -3.93
N ILE A 395 -13.05 21.40 -4.04
CA ILE A 395 -13.04 22.84 -3.76
C ILE A 395 -13.71 23.08 -2.41
N ARG A 396 -12.99 23.77 -1.52
CA ARG A 396 -13.35 24.14 -0.14
C ARG A 396 -13.13 25.63 0.16
N GLY A 397 -12.50 26.39 -0.73
CA GLY A 397 -12.05 27.76 -0.47
C GLY A 397 -11.74 28.59 -1.73
N ALA A 398 -10.69 29.41 -1.63
CA ALA A 398 -10.35 30.45 -2.61
C ALA A 398 -10.07 29.93 -4.02
N GLU A 399 -9.63 28.68 -4.15
CA GLU A 399 -9.45 27.98 -5.43
C GLU A 399 -10.73 27.91 -6.26
N GLY A 400 -11.91 28.00 -5.62
CA GLY A 400 -13.19 28.08 -6.31
C GLY A 400 -13.26 29.23 -7.30
N ASN A 401 -12.74 30.41 -6.93
CA ASN A 401 -12.78 31.58 -7.81
C ASN A 401 -11.99 31.32 -9.11
N ILE A 402 -10.80 30.72 -9.01
CA ILE A 402 -10.03 30.37 -10.21
C ILE A 402 -10.70 29.27 -11.02
N ALA A 403 -11.36 28.28 -10.39
CA ALA A 403 -12.09 27.27 -11.16
C ALA A 403 -13.17 27.93 -12.04
N PHE A 404 -13.91 28.90 -11.50
CA PHE A 404 -14.85 29.70 -12.30
C PHE A 404 -14.14 30.58 -13.34
N GLN A 405 -13.01 31.22 -13.01
CA GLN A 405 -12.23 31.97 -14.00
C GLN A 405 -11.73 31.06 -15.12
N ALA A 406 -11.35 29.83 -14.83
CA ALA A 406 -10.88 28.87 -15.81
C ALA A 406 -12.00 28.47 -16.78
N MET A 407 -13.25 28.34 -16.29
CA MET A 407 -14.43 28.20 -17.15
C MET A 407 -14.66 29.43 -18.05
N GLN A 408 -14.32 30.62 -17.56
CA GLN A 408 -14.53 31.89 -18.27
C GLN A 408 -13.40 32.23 -19.26
N SER A 409 -12.16 31.88 -18.92
CA SER A 409 -10.93 32.35 -19.59
C SER A 409 -10.48 31.42 -20.71
N VAL A 410 -10.78 30.12 -20.61
CA VAL A 410 -10.52 29.19 -21.69
C VAL A 410 -11.72 29.23 -22.61
N THR A 411 -11.61 30.05 -23.66
CA THR A 411 -12.58 30.21 -24.75
C THR A 411 -13.40 28.95 -25.02
N GLY A 412 -14.60 28.81 -24.41
CA GLY A 412 -15.64 27.83 -24.73
C GLY A 412 -15.30 26.31 -24.71
N ASP A 413 -14.03 25.89 -24.69
CA ASP A 413 -13.61 24.60 -25.23
C ASP A 413 -12.93 23.67 -24.19
N THR A 414 -12.69 24.15 -22.97
CA THR A 414 -12.06 23.35 -21.89
C THR A 414 -12.99 23.26 -20.68
N PRO A 415 -13.85 22.24 -20.61
CA PRO A 415 -14.62 21.92 -19.41
C PRO A 415 -13.78 21.72 -18.16
N ILE A 416 -14.40 22.05 -17.02
CA ILE A 416 -13.86 21.79 -15.69
C ILE A 416 -14.85 20.92 -14.92
N LEU A 417 -14.35 19.79 -14.41
CA LEU A 417 -15.11 18.95 -13.48
C LEU A 417 -14.60 19.19 -12.07
N VAL A 418 -15.51 19.55 -11.18
CA VAL A 418 -15.20 19.95 -9.81
C VAL A 418 -15.96 19.08 -8.83
N LYS A 419 -15.29 18.65 -7.76
CA LYS A 419 -15.96 18.12 -6.56
C LYS A 419 -16.16 19.24 -5.54
N MET A 420 -17.39 19.47 -5.07
CA MET A 420 -17.63 20.41 -3.96
C MET A 420 -17.41 19.72 -2.60
N GLY A 421 -16.71 20.38 -1.69
CA GLY A 421 -16.60 19.99 -0.28
C GLY A 421 -17.72 20.58 0.59
N ASP A 422 -17.97 19.99 1.77
CA ASP A 422 -18.93 20.54 2.73
C ASP A 422 -18.30 21.64 3.58
N LYS A 423 -18.81 22.87 3.50
CA LYS A 423 -18.81 23.83 4.61
C LYS A 423 -20.05 24.72 4.56
N ASN A 424 -20.70 24.87 5.72
CA ASN A 424 -21.53 26.03 6.05
C ASN A 424 -20.70 27.30 5.81
N PRO A 425 -21.13 28.23 4.94
CA PRO A 425 -20.54 29.55 4.93
C PRO A 425 -21.07 30.30 6.15
N VAL A 426 -20.25 30.38 7.20
CA VAL A 426 -20.38 31.47 8.17
C VAL A 426 -19.51 32.62 7.67
N LEU A 427 -20.21 33.72 7.31
CA LEU A 427 -19.76 35.10 7.07
C LEU A 427 -18.91 35.32 5.79
N MET A 428 -19.19 36.30 4.93
CA MET A 428 -19.96 37.56 5.03
C MET A 428 -20.60 37.88 3.68
#